data_AF-A0A2N6GAQ0-F1
#
_entry.id   AF-A0A2N6GAQ0-F1
#
_cell.length_a   1.000
_cell.length_b   1.000
_cell.length_c   1.000
_cell.angle_alpha   90.00
_cell.angle_beta   90.00
_cell.angle_gamma   90.00
#
_symmetry.space_group_name_H-M   'P 1'
#
loop_
_entity.id
_entity.type
_entity.pdbx_description
1 polymer ?
#
loop_
_entity_poly.entity_id
_entity_poly.type
_entity_poly.pdbx_seq_one_letter_code
_entity_poly.pdbx_strand_id
1 'polypeptide(L)'
;MSVVGECLTAFIFGSMVGFLVQRSRFCNTAALRDAMLFKTYRNTKALLVTMMILTIGFTTFMTFGDGKPLHFYVGLNQVIGLFLFGIGMVLAGACTVSTWVKAGEGNVGAIWALLFTFIGMFLFSLVWSFIYWPPAGATMNGVPNVAGLQFGFANASTLQEETGIPAVFFGLIQTGVLYAIYRAILRKERRIEEQRSAARQPATSSVEAAV
;
A
#
# COMPACT_ATOMS: atom_id res chain seq x y z
N MET A 1 30.04 1.35 -0.10
CA MET A 1 30.08 1.27 1.37
C MET A 1 30.55 -0.12 1.77
N SER A 2 31.01 -0.37 3.01
CA SER A 2 31.30 -1.74 3.45
C SER A 2 29.99 -2.52 3.62
N VAL A 3 29.97 -3.81 3.26
CA VAL A 3 28.78 -4.68 3.39
C VAL A 3 28.21 -4.66 4.81
N VAL A 4 29.11 -4.62 5.81
CA VAL A 4 28.74 -4.52 7.23
C VAL A 4 28.03 -3.20 7.54
N GLY A 5 28.49 -2.09 6.94
CA GLY A 5 27.85 -0.78 7.08
C GLY A 5 26.43 -0.77 6.50
N GLU A 6 26.24 -1.36 5.33
CA GLU A 6 24.92 -1.48 4.70
C GLU A 6 23.95 -2.30 5.56
N CYS A 7 24.39 -3.45 6.08
CA CYS A 7 23.60 -4.28 6.99
C CYS A 7 23.20 -3.54 8.28
N LEU A 8 24.12 -2.78 8.88
CA LEU A 8 23.84 -1.98 10.09
C LEU A 8 22.83 -0.86 9.81
N THR A 9 22.99 -0.15 8.70
CA THR A 9 22.01 0.90 8.33
C THR A 9 20.62 0.33 8.07
N ALA A 10 20.53 -0.80 7.36
CA ALA A 10 19.26 -1.48 7.12
C ALA A 10 18.62 -1.99 8.43
N PHE A 11 19.42 -2.51 9.37
CA PHE A 11 18.92 -2.96 10.66
C PHE A 11 18.36 -1.80 11.49
N ILE A 12 19.12 -0.72 11.65
CA ILE A 12 18.68 0.47 12.40
C ILE A 12 17.41 1.06 11.77
N PHE A 13 17.40 1.23 10.45
CA PHE A 13 16.24 1.73 9.73
C PHE A 13 15.01 0.81 9.90
N GLY A 14 15.20 -0.50 9.74
CA GLY A 14 14.15 -1.50 9.91
C GLY A 14 13.57 -1.51 11.33
N SER A 15 14.41 -1.47 12.36
CA SER A 15 13.97 -1.37 13.75
C SER A 15 13.19 -0.10 14.03
N MET A 16 13.64 1.04 13.50
CA MET A 16 12.97 2.33 13.71
C MET A 16 11.60 2.37 13.00
N VAL A 17 11.52 1.86 11.77
CA VAL A 17 10.24 1.72 11.05
C VAL A 17 9.31 0.76 11.77
N GLY A 18 9.81 -0.40 12.22
CA GLY A 18 9.03 -1.38 12.97
C GLY A 18 8.41 -0.79 14.24
N PHE A 19 9.19 -0.02 15.01
CA PHE A 19 8.71 0.67 16.21
C PHE A 19 7.61 1.70 15.91
N LEU A 20 7.76 2.48 14.83
CA LEU A 20 6.75 3.45 14.40
C LEU A 20 5.43 2.77 13.96
N VAL A 21 5.53 1.65 13.22
CA VAL A 21 4.36 0.89 12.78
C VAL A 21 3.66 0.23 13.97
N GLN A 22 4.41 -0.28 14.94
CA GLN A 22 3.86 -0.83 16.19
C GLN A 22 3.04 0.20 16.95
N ARG A 23 3.59 1.40 17.18
CA ARG A 23 2.90 2.47 17.91
C ARG A 23 1.68 3.01 17.17
N SER A 24 1.72 3.05 15.83
CA SER A 24 0.64 3.57 15.01
C SER A 24 -0.50 2.57 14.79
N ARG A 25 -0.31 1.28 15.13
CA ARG A 25 -1.26 0.18 14.83
C ARG A 25 -1.74 0.22 13.39
N PHE A 26 -0.82 0.51 12.47
CA PHE A 26 -1.14 0.80 11.08
C PHE A 26 -1.49 -0.48 10.31
N CYS A 27 -2.67 -0.51 9.70
CA CYS A 27 -3.13 -1.63 8.86
C CYS A 27 -3.82 -1.09 7.62
N ASN A 28 -3.24 -1.32 6.43
CA ASN A 28 -3.80 -0.86 5.16
C ASN A 28 -5.23 -1.37 4.92
N THR A 29 -5.47 -2.65 5.23
CA THR A 29 -6.80 -3.27 5.05
C THR A 29 -7.83 -2.66 5.99
N ALA A 30 -7.46 -2.39 7.24
CA ALA A 30 -8.33 -1.69 8.18
C ALA A 30 -8.60 -0.25 7.73
N ALA A 31 -7.59 0.46 7.22
CA ALA A 31 -7.75 1.82 6.71
C ALA A 31 -8.75 1.92 5.55
N LEU A 32 -8.81 0.90 4.68
CA LEU A 32 -9.79 0.82 3.59
C LEU A 32 -11.18 0.40 4.10
N ARG A 33 -11.26 -0.63 4.94
CA ARG A 33 -12.51 -1.09 5.55
C ARG A 33 -13.19 0.03 6.35
N ASP A 34 -12.41 0.74 7.15
CA ASP A 34 -12.91 1.80 8.04
C ASP A 34 -13.43 3.01 7.24
N ALA A 35 -12.80 3.30 6.09
CA ALA A 35 -13.27 4.33 5.16
C ALA A 35 -14.62 3.96 4.50
N MET A 36 -14.78 2.70 4.10
CA MET A 36 -15.98 2.21 3.41
C MET A 36 -17.15 2.00 4.37
N LEU A 37 -16.92 1.31 5.49
CA LEU A 37 -17.98 0.84 6.39
C LEU A 37 -18.34 1.87 7.46
N PHE A 38 -17.34 2.44 8.12
CA PHE A 38 -17.54 3.32 9.28
C PHE A 38 -17.46 4.82 8.93
N LYS A 39 -17.10 5.15 7.67
CA LYS A 39 -16.82 6.53 7.21
C LYS A 39 -15.86 7.28 8.14
N THR A 40 -14.95 6.56 8.81
CA THR A 40 -13.89 7.15 9.62
C THR A 40 -12.60 7.16 8.82
N TYR A 41 -12.03 8.34 8.62
CA TYR A 41 -10.92 8.53 7.69
C TYR A 41 -9.57 8.72 8.40
N ARG A 42 -9.47 8.49 9.71
CA ARG A 42 -8.21 8.72 10.46
C ARG A 42 -7.05 7.90 9.90
N ASN A 43 -7.25 6.58 9.75
CA ASN A 43 -6.23 5.68 9.24
C ASN A 43 -6.03 5.83 7.73
N THR A 44 -7.11 6.12 6.99
CA THR A 44 -7.08 6.36 5.55
C THR A 44 -6.29 7.62 5.18
N LYS A 45 -6.44 8.71 5.94
CA LYS A 45 -5.66 9.94 5.77
C LYS A 45 -4.16 9.69 5.95
N ALA A 46 -3.78 8.94 6.99
CA ALA A 46 -2.39 8.55 7.20
C ALA A 46 -1.84 7.72 6.02
N LEU A 47 -2.63 6.76 5.52
CA LEU A 47 -2.27 5.94 4.36
C LEU A 47 -2.05 6.78 3.10
N LEU A 48 -2.96 7.70 2.80
CA LEU A 48 -2.86 8.62 1.65
C LEU A 48 -1.59 9.47 1.73
N VAL A 49 -1.29 10.05 2.90
CA VAL A 49 -0.09 10.89 3.09
C VAL A 49 1.18 10.05 2.94
N THR A 50 1.26 8.87 3.55
CA THR A 50 2.40 7.96 3.41
C THR A 50 2.63 7.59 1.95
N MET A 51 1.58 7.25 1.20
CA MET A 51 1.68 6.95 -0.23
C MET A 51 2.23 8.15 -1.02
N MET A 52 1.75 9.38 -0.76
CA MET A 52 2.27 10.59 -1.42
C MET A 52 3.76 10.81 -1.14
N ILE A 53 4.20 10.67 0.13
CA ILE A 53 5.60 10.84 0.52
C ILE A 53 6.48 9.78 -0.14
N LEU A 54 6.06 8.50 -0.11
CA LEU A 54 6.80 7.41 -0.73
C LEU A 54 6.90 7.59 -2.25
N THR A 55 5.81 7.96 -2.93
CA THR A 55 5.83 8.21 -4.38
C THR A 55 6.80 9.32 -4.75
N ILE A 56 6.79 10.45 -4.04
CA ILE A 56 7.75 11.55 -4.28
C ILE A 56 9.18 11.10 -3.96
N GLY A 57 9.39 10.44 -2.82
CA GLY A 57 10.71 9.96 -2.39
C GLY A 57 11.34 9.04 -3.43
N PHE A 58 10.64 7.98 -3.82
CA PHE A 58 11.14 7.01 -4.81
C PHE A 58 11.39 7.64 -6.18
N THR A 59 10.50 8.50 -6.66
CA THR A 59 10.67 9.14 -7.98
C THR A 59 11.84 10.12 -7.98
N THR A 60 12.07 10.82 -6.87
CA THR A 60 13.24 11.69 -6.67
C THR A 60 14.54 10.88 -6.66
N PHE A 61 14.59 9.79 -5.90
CA PHE A 61 15.76 8.89 -5.87
C PHE A 61 16.08 8.29 -7.25
N MET A 62 15.06 7.98 -8.06
CA MET A 62 15.28 7.52 -9.44
C MET A 62 15.91 8.61 -10.32
N THR A 63 15.51 9.88 -10.20
CA THR A 63 16.14 10.98 -10.96
C THR A 63 17.58 11.28 -10.56
N PHE A 64 17.95 11.04 -9.30
CA PHE A 64 19.33 11.22 -8.82
C PHE A 64 20.25 10.02 -9.13
N GLY A 65 19.73 8.95 -9.75
CA GLY A 65 20.53 7.82 -10.24
C GLY A 65 20.89 6.76 -9.19
N ASP A 66 20.43 6.89 -7.95
CA ASP A 66 20.74 5.96 -6.84
C ASP A 66 19.62 4.93 -6.57
N GLY A 67 18.49 5.06 -7.29
CA GLY A 67 17.41 4.09 -7.24
C GLY A 67 17.74 2.83 -8.06
N LYS A 68 17.63 1.64 -7.45
CA LYS A 68 17.61 0.35 -8.17
C LYS A 68 16.15 -0.06 -8.40
N PRO A 69 15.48 0.38 -9.49
CA PRO A 69 14.11 -0.02 -9.72
C PRO A 69 14.05 -1.52 -9.99
N LEU A 70 13.11 -2.20 -9.36
CA LEU A 70 12.77 -3.56 -9.78
C LEU A 70 11.91 -3.47 -11.04
N HIS A 71 12.15 -4.32 -12.02
CA HIS A 71 11.34 -4.41 -13.23
C HIS A 71 10.25 -5.46 -13.01
N PHE A 72 8.99 -5.02 -13.01
CA PHE A 72 7.82 -5.89 -12.90
C PHE A 72 6.90 -5.66 -14.09
N TYR A 73 6.46 -6.76 -14.70
CA TYR A 73 5.51 -6.74 -15.81
C TYR A 73 4.12 -7.12 -15.30
N VAL A 74 3.08 -6.42 -15.75
CA VAL A 74 1.69 -6.72 -15.36
C VAL A 74 1.09 -7.70 -16.36
N GLY A 75 0.64 -8.85 -15.84
CA GLY A 75 -0.21 -9.76 -16.57
C GLY A 75 -1.36 -10.27 -15.71
N LEU A 76 -2.17 -11.18 -16.27
CA LEU A 76 -3.30 -11.79 -15.57
C LEU A 76 -2.87 -12.46 -14.24
N ASN A 77 -1.64 -12.98 -14.19
CA ASN A 77 -1.04 -13.56 -12.98
C ASN A 77 -1.07 -12.58 -11.79
N GLN A 78 -0.84 -11.28 -12.04
CA GLN A 78 -0.88 -10.25 -11.01
C GLN A 78 -2.30 -10.02 -10.49
N VAL A 79 -3.31 -10.03 -11.37
CA VAL A 79 -4.71 -9.85 -11.00
C VAL A 79 -5.20 -11.03 -10.16
N ILE A 80 -4.91 -12.25 -10.61
CA ILE A 80 -5.24 -13.49 -9.88
C ILE A 80 -4.51 -13.52 -8.53
N GLY A 81 -3.22 -13.17 -8.53
CA GLY A 81 -2.40 -13.08 -7.31
C GLY A 81 -2.94 -12.06 -6.31
N LEU A 82 -3.33 -10.86 -6.76
CA LEU A 82 -3.89 -9.82 -5.90
C LEU A 82 -5.20 -10.28 -5.25
N PHE A 83 -6.06 -10.99 -5.99
CA PHE A 83 -7.31 -11.51 -5.47
C PHE A 83 -7.11 -12.63 -4.43
N LEU A 84 -6.26 -13.62 -4.74
CA LEU A 84 -5.88 -14.68 -3.80
C LEU A 84 -5.23 -14.12 -2.53
N PHE A 85 -4.32 -13.16 -2.69
CA PHE A 85 -3.66 -12.49 -1.58
C PHE A 85 -4.65 -11.69 -0.72
N GLY A 86 -5.61 -11.01 -1.33
CA GLY A 86 -6.70 -10.32 -0.65
C GLY A 86 -7.56 -11.27 0.19
N ILE A 87 -7.97 -12.41 -0.38
CA ILE A 87 -8.70 -13.45 0.36
C ILE A 87 -7.86 -13.95 1.54
N GLY A 88 -6.56 -14.22 1.31
CA GLY A 88 -5.63 -14.62 2.36
C GLY A 88 -5.54 -13.61 3.51
N MET A 89 -5.48 -12.30 3.22
CA MET A 89 -5.49 -11.26 4.25
C MET A 89 -6.76 -11.27 5.10
N VAL A 90 -7.93 -11.51 4.49
CA VAL A 90 -9.20 -11.57 5.22
C VAL A 90 -9.22 -12.80 6.14
N LEU A 91 -8.80 -13.97 5.64
CA LEU A 91 -8.71 -15.20 6.43
C LEU A 91 -7.70 -15.10 7.58
N ALA A 92 -6.56 -14.44 7.35
CA ALA A 92 -5.54 -14.21 8.37
C ALA A 92 -5.93 -13.10 9.39
N GLY A 93 -6.94 -12.28 9.09
CA GLY A 93 -7.38 -11.19 9.95
C GLY A 93 -6.38 -10.03 10.10
N ALA A 94 -5.40 -9.93 9.18
CA ALA A 94 -4.32 -8.96 9.24
C ALA A 94 -3.69 -8.74 7.85
N CYS A 95 -3.24 -7.50 7.56
CA CYS A 95 -2.37 -7.26 6.41
C CYS A 95 -0.93 -7.67 6.75
N THR A 96 -0.10 -7.91 5.74
CA THR A 96 1.28 -8.40 5.90
C THR A 96 2.12 -7.50 6.80
N VAL A 97 2.00 -6.18 6.69
CA VAL A 97 2.72 -5.24 7.58
C VAL A 97 2.29 -5.43 9.04
N SER A 98 0.99 -5.60 9.28
CA SER A 98 0.46 -5.80 10.62
C SER A 98 0.72 -7.20 11.19
N THR A 99 0.92 -8.23 10.35
CA THR A 99 1.28 -9.57 10.84
C THR A 99 2.68 -9.57 11.43
N TRP A 100 3.64 -8.88 10.81
CA TRP A 100 4.98 -8.68 11.37
C TRP A 100 4.97 -8.03 12.75
N VAL A 101 4.21 -6.93 12.88
CA VAL A 101 4.09 -6.21 14.16
C VAL A 101 3.40 -7.08 15.22
N LYS A 102 2.26 -7.69 14.89
CA LYS A 102 1.52 -8.55 15.83
C LYS A 102 2.32 -9.78 16.25
N ALA A 103 3.14 -10.34 15.34
CA ALA A 103 4.06 -11.41 15.67
C ALA A 103 5.13 -10.94 16.67
N GLY A 104 5.66 -9.73 16.49
CA GLY A 104 6.57 -9.08 17.45
C GLY A 104 5.92 -8.73 18.80
N GLU A 105 4.61 -8.49 18.83
CA GLU A 105 3.82 -8.32 20.08
C GLU A 105 3.51 -9.65 20.79
N GLY A 106 3.87 -10.80 20.20
CA GLY A 106 3.63 -12.13 20.78
C GLY A 106 2.27 -12.74 20.44
N ASN A 107 1.55 -12.22 19.44
CA ASN A 107 0.29 -12.82 19.00
C ASN A 107 0.56 -14.14 18.24
N VAL A 108 0.27 -15.26 18.89
CA VAL A 108 0.44 -16.61 18.34
C VAL A 108 -0.27 -16.78 17.00
N GLY A 109 -1.47 -16.22 16.83
CA GLY A 109 -2.21 -16.30 15.56
C GLY A 109 -1.48 -15.58 14.42
N ALA A 110 -0.83 -14.45 14.69
CA ALA A 110 -0.05 -13.73 13.70
C ALA A 110 1.26 -14.44 13.35
N ILE A 111 1.89 -15.13 14.32
CA ILE A 111 3.07 -15.97 14.09
C ILE A 111 2.73 -17.12 13.14
N TRP A 112 1.61 -17.81 13.37
CA TRP A 112 1.14 -18.86 12.45
C TRP A 112 0.83 -18.32 11.06
N ALA A 113 0.12 -17.19 10.96
CA ALA A 113 -0.16 -16.56 9.67
C ALA A 113 1.13 -16.21 8.90
N LEU A 114 2.14 -15.68 9.59
CA LEU A 114 3.43 -15.34 9.01
C LEU A 114 4.19 -16.60 8.55
N LEU A 115 4.21 -17.65 9.36
CA LEU A 115 4.82 -18.94 9.02
C LEU A 115 4.18 -19.56 7.77
N PHE A 116 2.85 -19.63 7.71
CA PHE A 116 2.14 -20.16 6.54
C PHE A 116 2.27 -19.26 5.31
N THR A 117 2.48 -17.96 5.48
CA THR A 117 2.80 -17.06 4.35
C THR A 117 4.14 -17.45 3.71
N PHE A 118 5.18 -17.72 4.51
CA PHE A 118 6.46 -18.18 3.98
C PHE A 118 6.39 -19.57 3.34
N ILE A 119 5.69 -20.51 3.99
CA ILE A 119 5.47 -21.86 3.43
C ILE A 119 4.71 -21.78 2.11
N GLY A 120 3.64 -20.99 2.05
CA GLY A 120 2.86 -20.79 0.84
C GLY A 120 3.69 -20.17 -0.29
N MET A 121 4.50 -19.16 0.01
CA MET A 121 5.39 -18.53 -0.97
C MET A 121 6.45 -19.50 -1.51
N PHE A 122 7.03 -20.33 -0.63
CA PHE A 122 8.00 -21.36 -1.01
C PHE A 122 7.36 -22.47 -1.86
N LEU A 123 6.22 -23.03 -1.42
CA LEU A 123 5.48 -24.05 -2.16
C LEU A 123 5.02 -23.54 -3.51
N PHE A 124 4.51 -22.31 -3.57
CA PHE A 124 4.13 -21.70 -4.84
C PHE A 124 5.33 -21.55 -5.76
N SER A 125 6.48 -21.08 -5.26
CA SER A 125 7.73 -21.00 -6.04
C SER A 125 8.18 -22.35 -6.59
N LEU A 126 8.05 -23.43 -5.82
CA LEU A 126 8.37 -24.79 -6.28
C LEU A 126 7.40 -25.25 -7.35
N VAL A 127 6.09 -25.13 -7.10
CA VAL A 127 5.04 -25.52 -8.05
C VAL A 127 5.17 -24.77 -9.37
N TRP A 128 5.46 -23.47 -9.31
CA TRP A 128 5.69 -22.65 -10.51
C TRP A 128 6.94 -23.08 -11.29
N SER A 129 7.98 -23.53 -10.59
CA SER A 129 9.17 -24.11 -11.22
C SER A 129 8.86 -25.42 -11.97
N PHE A 130 7.84 -26.18 -11.56
CA PHE A 130 7.45 -27.43 -12.22
C PHE A 130 6.42 -27.22 -13.34
N ILE A 131 5.47 -26.31 -13.16
CA ILE A 131 4.34 -26.12 -14.09
C ILE A 131 4.71 -25.22 -15.29
N TYR A 132 5.74 -24.37 -15.16
CA TYR A 132 6.29 -23.52 -16.24
C TYR A 132 5.23 -22.89 -17.16
N TRP A 133 4.10 -22.44 -16.60
CA TRP A 133 2.99 -21.91 -17.39
C TRP A 133 2.31 -20.73 -16.71
N PRO A 134 2.23 -19.55 -17.37
CA PRO A 134 2.89 -19.16 -18.62
C PRO A 134 4.41 -18.94 -18.43
N PRO A 135 5.25 -19.16 -19.46
CA PRO A 135 6.70 -18.94 -19.38
C PRO A 135 7.02 -17.48 -19.05
N ALA A 136 7.46 -17.21 -17.81
CA ALA A 136 7.83 -15.86 -17.39
C ALA A 136 8.89 -15.25 -18.31
N GLY A 137 9.87 -16.04 -18.77
CA GLY A 137 10.91 -15.57 -19.69
C GLY A 137 10.43 -15.23 -21.11
N ALA A 138 9.38 -15.88 -21.62
CA ALA A 138 8.87 -15.64 -22.98
C ALA A 138 7.69 -14.65 -23.04
N THR A 139 7.09 -14.35 -21.89
CA THR A 139 6.00 -13.38 -21.77
C THR A 139 6.46 -12.04 -21.18
N MET A 140 7.58 -11.93 -20.47
CA MET A 140 8.10 -10.69 -19.88
C MET A 140 8.98 -9.87 -20.84
N ASN A 141 8.48 -9.61 -22.04
CA ASN A 141 9.22 -8.96 -23.13
C ASN A 141 8.75 -7.52 -23.43
N GLY A 142 8.00 -6.89 -22.52
CA GLY A 142 7.61 -5.47 -22.64
C GLY A 142 6.54 -5.18 -23.72
N VAL A 143 6.25 -6.12 -24.60
CA VAL A 143 5.21 -6.00 -25.63
C VAL A 143 3.86 -6.49 -25.08
N PRO A 144 2.77 -5.71 -25.18
CA PRO A 144 1.45 -6.16 -24.75
C PRO A 144 0.99 -7.32 -25.64
N ASN A 145 1.09 -8.53 -25.11
CA ASN A 145 0.70 -9.75 -25.81
C ASN A 145 -0.62 -10.28 -25.25
N VAL A 146 -1.70 -10.14 -26.02
CA VAL A 146 -3.03 -10.66 -25.70
C VAL A 146 -3.06 -12.19 -25.62
N ALA A 147 -2.17 -12.88 -26.35
CA ALA A 147 -2.01 -14.34 -26.26
C ALA A 147 -1.22 -14.78 -25.01
N GLY A 148 -0.39 -13.89 -24.45
CA GLY A 148 0.31 -14.08 -23.17
C GLY A 148 -0.42 -13.51 -21.96
N LEU A 149 -1.62 -12.93 -22.15
CA LEU A 149 -2.42 -12.28 -21.11
C LEU A 149 -1.65 -11.21 -20.32
N GLN A 150 -0.73 -10.50 -21.00
CA GLN A 150 -0.03 -9.35 -20.45
C GLN A 150 -0.73 -8.05 -20.83
N PHE A 151 -1.07 -7.25 -19.82
CA PHE A 151 -1.79 -5.99 -19.99
C PHE A 151 -0.87 -4.76 -19.95
N GLY A 152 0.45 -4.97 -19.82
CA GLY A 152 1.45 -3.93 -20.03
C GLY A 152 2.38 -3.70 -18.84
N PHE A 153 2.84 -2.46 -18.71
CA PHE A 153 3.89 -2.02 -17.79
C PHE A 153 3.34 -1.73 -16.39
N ALA A 154 4.06 -2.17 -15.35
CA ALA A 154 3.66 -1.95 -13.95
C ALA A 154 4.32 -0.71 -13.33
N ASN A 155 5.52 -0.38 -13.79
CA ASN A 155 6.42 0.53 -13.09
C ASN A 155 6.63 1.83 -13.85
N ALA A 156 6.82 2.91 -13.09
CA ALA A 156 7.19 4.21 -13.66
C ALA A 156 8.53 4.17 -14.41
N SER A 157 9.46 3.30 -14.01
CA SER A 157 10.74 3.09 -14.71
C SER A 157 10.55 2.42 -16.09
N THR A 158 9.73 1.37 -16.16
CA THR A 158 9.39 0.71 -17.43
C THR A 158 8.57 1.63 -18.35
N LEU A 159 7.72 2.50 -17.77
CA LEU A 159 7.03 3.55 -18.53
C LEU A 159 8.00 4.61 -19.04
N GLN A 160 9.00 4.99 -18.24
CA GLN A 160 10.01 5.97 -18.60
C GLN A 160 10.91 5.47 -19.74
N GLU A 161 11.28 4.18 -19.74
CA GLU A 161 12.07 3.56 -20.82
C GLU A 161 11.36 3.57 -22.17
N GLU A 162 10.04 3.40 -22.18
CA GLU A 162 9.22 3.33 -23.40
C GLU A 162 8.69 4.70 -23.87
N THR A 163 8.35 5.59 -22.94
CA THR A 163 7.75 6.90 -23.26
C THR A 163 8.77 8.04 -23.29
N GLY A 164 9.98 7.84 -22.76
CA GLY A 164 11.01 8.87 -22.65
C GLY A 164 10.69 9.98 -21.63
N ILE A 165 9.58 9.86 -20.89
CA ILE A 165 9.13 10.86 -19.90
C ILE A 165 9.78 10.55 -18.54
N PRO A 166 10.36 11.56 -17.83
CA PRO A 166 10.96 11.32 -16.52
C PRO A 166 9.96 10.75 -15.51
N ALA A 167 10.36 9.73 -14.72
CA ALA A 167 9.49 9.09 -13.72
C ALA A 167 8.88 10.06 -12.71
N VAL A 168 9.51 11.22 -12.50
CA VAL A 168 8.99 12.32 -11.67
C VAL A 168 7.64 12.83 -12.18
N PHE A 169 7.42 12.88 -13.49
CA PHE A 169 6.14 13.33 -14.05
C PHE A 169 4.99 12.39 -13.66
N PHE A 170 5.18 11.08 -13.81
CA PHE A 170 4.20 10.08 -13.37
C PHE A 170 4.01 10.10 -11.85
N GLY A 171 5.08 10.29 -11.09
CA GLY A 171 5.04 10.51 -9.64
C GLY A 171 4.18 11.69 -9.23
N LEU A 172 4.36 12.84 -9.89
CA LEU A 172 3.60 14.06 -9.62
C LEU A 172 2.12 13.90 -9.99
N ILE A 173 1.80 13.24 -11.10
CA ILE A 173 0.41 12.92 -11.47
C ILE A 173 -0.22 12.05 -10.40
N GLN A 174 0.43 10.96 -10.01
CA GLN A 174 -0.07 10.06 -8.96
C GLN A 174 -0.28 10.82 -7.65
N THR A 175 0.70 11.60 -7.19
CA THR A 175 0.55 12.42 -5.98
C THR A 175 -0.58 13.44 -6.12
N GLY A 176 -0.77 14.05 -7.29
CA GLY A 176 -1.89 14.96 -7.55
C GLY A 176 -3.26 14.29 -7.40
N VAL A 177 -3.40 13.06 -7.93
CA VAL A 177 -4.62 12.25 -7.77
C VAL A 177 -4.85 11.89 -6.29
N LEU A 178 -3.82 11.42 -5.59
CA LEU A 178 -3.93 11.12 -4.16
C LEU A 178 -4.28 12.36 -3.33
N TYR A 179 -3.70 13.52 -3.66
CA TYR A 179 -3.99 14.79 -3.00
C TYR A 179 -5.43 15.23 -3.26
N ALA A 180 -5.96 15.06 -4.48
CA ALA A 180 -7.35 15.34 -4.79
C ALA A 180 -8.31 14.48 -3.96
N ILE A 181 -8.03 13.18 -3.82
CA ILE A 181 -8.80 12.26 -2.97
C ILE A 181 -8.72 12.71 -1.49
N TYR A 182 -7.53 13.03 -1.00
CA TYR A 182 -7.33 13.52 0.37
C TYR A 182 -8.13 14.81 0.63
N ARG A 183 -8.11 15.76 -0.30
CA ARG A 183 -8.89 17.01 -0.22
C ARG A 183 -10.39 16.75 -0.26
N ALA A 184 -10.86 15.80 -1.06
CA ALA A 184 -12.27 15.41 -1.11
C ALA A 184 -12.75 14.84 0.24
N ILE A 185 -11.91 14.02 0.90
CA ILE A 185 -12.19 13.49 2.24
C ILE A 185 -12.30 14.62 3.27
N LEU A 186 -11.34 15.56 3.29
CA LEU A 186 -11.38 16.69 4.22
C LEU A 186 -12.61 17.59 4.01
N ARG A 187 -13.01 17.83 2.77
CA ARG A 187 -14.24 18.58 2.46
C ARG A 187 -15.48 17.87 2.97
N LYS A 188 -15.51 16.53 2.89
CA LYS A 188 -16.63 15.72 3.38
C LYS A 188 -16.71 15.72 4.90
N GLU A 189 -15.59 15.60 5.61
CA GLU A 189 -15.55 15.70 7.08
C GLU A 189 -16.06 17.06 7.55
N ARG A 190 -15.60 18.16 6.93
CA ARG A 190 -16.05 19.52 7.28
C ARG A 190 -17.56 19.71 7.14
N ARG A 191 -18.15 19.22 6.05
CA ARG A 191 -19.61 19.29 5.83
C ARG A 191 -20.39 18.50 6.90
N ILE A 192 -19.86 17.34 7.32
CA ILE A 192 -20.48 16.52 8.37
C ILE A 192 -20.38 17.24 9.73
N GLU A 193 -19.24 17.88 10.03
CA GLU A 193 -19.05 18.67 11.25
C GLU A 193 -19.98 19.89 11.27
N GLU A 194 -20.11 20.61 10.15
CA GLU A 194 -21.04 21.75 10.01
C GLU A 194 -22.49 21.31 10.26
N GLN A 195 -22.93 20.21 9.64
CA GLN A 195 -24.28 19.64 9.86
C GLN A 195 -24.50 19.23 11.33
N ARG A 196 -23.50 18.61 11.96
CA ARG A 196 -23.56 18.22 13.38
C ARG A 196 -23.61 19.44 14.31
N SER A 197 -22.90 20.52 13.95
CA SER A 197 -22.88 21.77 14.70
C SER A 197 -24.22 22.49 14.62
N ALA A 198 -24.80 22.59 13.41
CA ALA A 198 -26.13 23.15 13.18
C ALA A 198 -27.23 22.35 13.90
N ALA A 199 -27.14 21.02 13.93
CA ALA A 199 -28.09 20.16 14.64
C ALA A 199 -27.98 20.23 16.18
N ARG A 200 -26.88 20.75 16.73
CA ARG A 200 -26.66 20.88 18.19
C ARG A 200 -27.16 22.19 18.78
N GLN A 201 -27.29 23.24 17.96
CA GLN A 201 -27.77 24.56 18.37
C GLN A 201 -29.25 24.67 18.80
N PRO A 202 -30.21 23.84 18.36
CA PRO A 202 -31.61 24.01 18.79
C PRO A 202 -31.90 23.56 20.23
N ALA A 203 -30.97 22.89 20.93
CA ALA A 203 -31.20 22.42 22.30
C ALA A 203 -30.73 23.39 23.41
N THR A 204 -29.84 24.34 23.09
CA THR A 204 -29.32 25.30 24.08
C THR A 204 -30.18 26.56 24.19
N SER A 205 -30.91 26.94 23.12
CA SER A 205 -31.77 28.14 23.16
C SER A 205 -33.07 27.93 23.95
N SER A 206 -33.51 26.69 24.18
CA SER A 206 -34.72 26.40 24.99
C SER A 206 -34.46 26.32 26.49
N VAL A 207 -33.20 26.18 26.92
CA VAL A 207 -32.84 26.19 28.36
C VAL A 207 -32.57 27.61 28.84
N GLU A 208 -32.03 28.49 27.98
CA GLU A 208 -31.75 29.88 28.33
C GLU A 208 -32.98 30.81 28.22
N ALA A 209 -34.07 30.35 27.59
CA ALA A 209 -35.36 31.04 27.57
C ALA A 209 -36.32 30.57 28.70
N ALA A 210 -35.89 29.63 29.54
CA ALA A 210 -36.67 29.05 30.64
C ALA A 210 -36.11 29.39 32.04
N VAL A 211 -35.13 30.30 32.12
CA VAL A 211 -34.59 30.91 33.36
C VAL A 211 -34.85 32.41 33.30
#